data_AF-A0A5D6XYI6-F1
#
_entry.id   AF-A0A5D6XYI6-F1
#
_cell.length_a   1.000
_cell.length_b   1.000
_cell.length_c   1.000
_cell.angle_alpha   90.00
_cell.angle_beta   90.00
_cell.angle_gamma   90.00
#
_symmetry.space_group_name_H-M   'P 1'
#
loop_
_entity.id
_entity.type
_entity.pdbx_description
1 polymer ?
#
loop_
_entity_poly.entity_id
_entity_poly.type
_entity_poly.pdbx_seq_one_letter_code
_entity_poly.pdbx_strand_id
1 'polypeptide(L)'
;MTRHSKNSTATTHFTYHEKTAAGHGTQKRRFGRDAQLAFGSCCLCLTSTASAGKSPLVSPGGFLYCKECIYANLLAQKRTIQDNVAAYERALERQAQQAQDDALAGEQAQLRRLLAATSGDGGAGTVLSSSSVLLDVGGASEEQRRADAYAKSLREKVDRTSDDAKREAMKRTSFWIPDCTPSAEAALTKPDTKTRDPMSLEELKLKHLMPVKFEWASAHERSSDKATTAAAAAPHVLCAVTKKEITHHQAVLLRPSGLVLLESCVKDMVLPTMTCPVSGLKLRKKDIVKLQAGGSGFSAHSEVEAKKYRPTMT
;
A
#
# COMPACT_ATOMS: atom_id res chain seq x y z
N MET A 1 -11.57 -11.24 -53.45
CA MET A 1 -11.89 -10.08 -52.59
C MET A 1 -10.59 -9.40 -52.18
N THR A 2 -10.23 -8.31 -52.85
CA THR A 2 -9.12 -7.44 -52.48
C THR A 2 -9.38 -6.91 -51.07
N ARG A 3 -8.49 -7.20 -50.12
CA ARG A 3 -8.60 -6.71 -48.74
C ARG A 3 -8.55 -5.18 -48.77
N HIS A 4 -9.70 -4.56 -48.55
CA HIS A 4 -9.91 -3.11 -48.54
C HIS A 4 -8.98 -2.37 -47.54
N SER A 5 -8.44 -3.09 -46.55
CA SER A 5 -7.47 -2.61 -45.57
C SER A 5 -6.06 -2.34 -46.11
N LYS A 6 -5.80 -2.58 -47.40
CA LYS A 6 -4.49 -2.37 -48.05
C LYS A 6 -4.51 -1.25 -49.11
N ASN A 7 -5.61 -0.52 -49.24
CA ASN A 7 -5.74 0.54 -50.24
C ASN A 7 -5.12 1.86 -49.74
N SER A 8 -4.44 2.59 -50.64
CA SER A 8 -3.62 3.77 -50.30
C SER A 8 -4.41 4.97 -49.76
N THR A 9 -5.74 4.95 -49.86
CA THR A 9 -6.69 5.97 -49.35
C THR A 9 -7.35 5.60 -48.02
N ALA A 10 -7.10 4.39 -47.51
CA ALA A 10 -7.44 3.98 -46.13
C ALA A 10 -6.20 4.04 -45.22
N THR A 11 -5.18 4.79 -45.63
CA THR A 11 -3.84 4.78 -45.06
C THR A 11 -3.78 5.61 -43.79
N THR A 12 -3.36 4.98 -42.71
CA THR A 12 -2.80 5.71 -41.58
C THR A 12 -1.54 6.43 -42.07
N HIS A 13 -1.43 7.74 -41.83
CA HIS A 13 -0.30 8.57 -42.26
C HIS A 13 1.08 7.98 -41.93
N PHE A 14 1.14 7.14 -40.89
CA PHE A 14 2.33 6.42 -40.49
C PHE A 14 2.36 4.99 -41.02
N THR A 15 3.51 4.58 -41.55
CA THR A 15 3.78 3.18 -41.88
C THR A 15 3.80 2.31 -40.61
N TYR A 16 3.64 1.00 -40.76
CA TYR A 16 3.77 0.08 -39.61
C TYR A 16 5.12 0.25 -38.89
N HIS A 17 6.20 0.41 -39.67
CA HIS A 17 7.54 0.63 -39.14
C HIS A 17 7.63 1.94 -38.33
N GLU A 18 7.10 3.04 -38.85
CA GLU A 18 7.03 4.32 -38.14
C GLU A 18 6.20 4.22 -36.86
N LYS A 19 5.06 3.52 -36.88
CA LYS A 19 4.25 3.29 -35.67
C LYS A 19 5.01 2.49 -34.62
N THR A 20 5.75 1.46 -35.02
CA THR A 20 6.59 0.69 -34.10
C THR A 20 7.77 1.49 -33.55
N ALA A 21 8.39 2.34 -34.37
CA ALA A 21 9.51 3.19 -33.98
C ALA A 21 9.07 4.34 -33.05
N ALA A 22 7.95 5.00 -33.36
CA ALA A 22 7.31 6.00 -32.50
C ALA A 22 6.71 5.38 -31.23
N GLY A 23 6.57 4.05 -31.21
CA GLY A 23 6.18 3.30 -30.04
C GLY A 23 4.67 3.27 -29.76
N HIS A 24 3.86 3.46 -30.78
CA HIS A 24 2.39 3.35 -30.69
C HIS A 24 1.94 1.88 -30.67
N GLY A 25 0.82 1.62 -29.97
CA GLY A 25 0.28 0.28 -29.82
C GLY A 25 1.01 -0.61 -28.80
N THR A 26 0.65 -1.89 -28.77
CA THR A 26 1.21 -2.83 -27.77
C THR A 26 2.63 -3.21 -28.14
N GLN A 27 3.60 -2.79 -27.33
CA GLN A 27 5.00 -3.17 -27.51
C GLN A 27 5.29 -4.48 -26.79
N LYS A 28 5.93 -5.41 -27.49
CA LYS A 28 6.38 -6.69 -26.94
C LYS A 28 7.92 -6.74 -26.99
N ARG A 29 8.55 -7.05 -25.87
CA ARG A 29 10.00 -7.30 -25.80
C ARG A 29 10.24 -8.59 -25.04
N ARG A 30 11.10 -9.45 -25.59
CA ARG A 30 11.55 -10.67 -24.93
C ARG A 30 12.77 -10.36 -24.08
N PHE A 31 12.71 -10.73 -22.81
CA PHE A 31 13.82 -10.54 -21.88
C PHE A 31 14.82 -11.72 -21.94
N GLY A 32 16.10 -11.45 -21.75
CA GLY A 32 17.12 -12.49 -21.67
C GLY A 32 17.24 -13.07 -20.26
N ARG A 33 18.21 -13.98 -20.08
CA ARG A 33 18.58 -14.55 -18.76
C ARG A 33 19.12 -13.47 -17.80
N ASP A 34 19.76 -12.45 -18.35
CA ASP A 34 20.31 -11.29 -17.65
C ASP A 34 19.25 -10.45 -16.94
N ALA A 35 18.04 -10.39 -17.49
CA ALA A 35 16.91 -9.68 -16.90
C ALA A 35 16.12 -10.50 -15.87
N GLN A 36 16.50 -11.77 -15.65
CA GLN A 36 15.83 -12.67 -14.71
C GLN A 36 16.69 -12.89 -13.46
N LEU A 37 16.02 -12.94 -12.31
CA LEU A 37 16.68 -13.23 -11.05
C LEU A 37 17.18 -14.68 -11.04
N ALA A 38 18.48 -14.88 -10.80
CA ALA A 38 19.06 -16.23 -10.73
C ALA A 38 18.51 -17.02 -9.53
N PHE A 39 18.29 -18.32 -9.72
CA PHE A 39 17.79 -19.18 -8.65
C PHE A 39 18.79 -19.28 -7.48
N GLY A 40 18.28 -19.23 -6.25
CA GLY A 40 19.12 -19.17 -5.04
C GLY A 40 19.58 -17.78 -4.64
N SER A 41 19.07 -16.71 -5.25
CA SER A 41 19.28 -15.33 -4.80
C SER A 41 18.14 -14.83 -3.92
N CYS A 42 18.43 -13.82 -3.10
CA CYS A 42 17.46 -13.21 -2.20
C CYS A 42 16.58 -12.21 -2.95
N CYS A 43 15.25 -12.27 -2.77
CA CYS A 43 14.30 -11.36 -3.41
C CYS A 43 14.43 -9.90 -2.93
N LEU A 44 15.05 -9.64 -1.77
CA LEU A 44 15.22 -8.29 -1.22
C LEU A 44 16.54 -7.64 -1.62
N CYS A 45 17.67 -8.36 -1.47
CA CYS A 45 19.00 -7.81 -1.75
C CYS A 45 19.58 -8.25 -3.11
N LEU A 46 18.85 -9.07 -3.86
CA LEU A 46 19.20 -9.59 -5.21
C LEU A 46 20.56 -10.33 -5.28
N THR A 47 21.20 -10.54 -4.13
CA THR A 47 22.50 -11.20 -4.03
C THR A 47 22.29 -12.70 -3.88
N SER A 48 23.22 -13.49 -4.41
CA SER A 48 23.24 -14.94 -4.19
C SER A 48 23.33 -15.28 -2.70
N THR A 49 22.49 -16.22 -2.26
CA THR A 49 22.52 -16.76 -0.90
C THR A 49 23.69 -17.74 -0.68
N ALA A 50 24.46 -18.05 -1.73
CA ALA A 50 25.70 -18.84 -1.64
C ALA A 50 26.83 -18.12 -0.88
N SER A 51 26.75 -16.79 -0.74
CA SER A 51 27.79 -16.02 -0.07
C SER A 51 27.96 -16.48 1.38
N ALA A 52 29.22 -16.72 1.76
CA ALA A 52 29.59 -17.26 3.06
C ALA A 52 28.92 -16.46 4.21
N GLY A 53 28.28 -17.18 5.13
CA GLY A 53 27.63 -16.60 6.32
C GLY A 53 26.13 -16.30 6.18
N LYS A 54 25.54 -16.38 4.98
CA LYS A 54 24.09 -16.14 4.81
C LYS A 54 23.29 -17.42 4.99
N SER A 55 22.31 -17.39 5.89
CA SER A 55 21.32 -18.47 6.05
C SER A 55 20.07 -18.14 5.22
N PRO A 56 19.78 -18.90 4.15
CA PRO A 56 18.60 -18.67 3.33
C PRO A 56 17.34 -19.18 4.05
N LEU A 57 16.29 -18.36 4.00
CA LEU A 57 14.96 -18.66 4.49
C LEU A 57 13.97 -18.56 3.33
N VAL A 58 12.91 -19.37 3.39
CA VAL A 58 11.83 -19.37 2.41
C VAL A 58 10.49 -19.05 3.06
N SER A 59 9.70 -18.18 2.43
CA SER A 59 8.32 -17.93 2.84
C SER A 59 7.38 -19.03 2.33
N PRO A 60 6.16 -19.17 2.91
CA PRO A 60 5.17 -20.15 2.44
C PRO A 60 4.82 -20.02 0.95
N GLY A 61 4.89 -18.80 0.41
CA GLY A 61 4.68 -18.51 -1.02
C GLY A 61 5.85 -18.91 -1.92
N GLY A 62 6.94 -19.46 -1.36
CA GLY A 62 8.08 -19.97 -2.11
C GLY A 62 9.16 -18.93 -2.42
N PHE A 63 9.09 -17.73 -1.83
CA PHE A 63 10.09 -16.68 -2.04
C PHE A 63 11.32 -16.88 -1.15
N LEU A 64 12.50 -16.59 -1.70
CA LEU A 64 13.79 -16.78 -1.04
C LEU A 64 14.33 -15.48 -0.46
N TYR A 65 14.80 -15.55 0.79
CA TYR A 65 15.37 -14.42 1.50
C TYR A 65 16.65 -14.78 2.25
N CYS A 66 17.56 -13.83 2.41
CA CYS A 66 18.55 -13.88 3.46
C CYS A 66 17.86 -13.67 4.82
N LYS A 67 18.26 -14.43 5.84
CA LYS A 67 17.76 -14.29 7.21
C LYS A 67 17.78 -12.83 7.70
N GLU A 68 18.87 -12.12 7.46
CA GLU A 68 19.05 -10.72 7.84
C GLU A 68 18.03 -9.80 7.15
N CYS A 69 17.88 -9.92 5.83
CA CYS A 69 17.00 -9.06 5.04
C CYS A 69 15.53 -9.22 5.43
N ILE A 70 15.05 -10.46 5.58
CA ILE A 70 13.65 -10.70 5.95
C ILE A 70 13.38 -10.29 7.39
N TYR A 71 14.34 -10.48 8.31
CA TYR A 71 14.18 -10.05 9.69
C TYR A 71 14.17 -8.53 9.80
N ALA A 72 15.07 -7.84 9.10
CA ALA A 72 15.09 -6.38 9.04
C ALA A 72 13.76 -5.83 8.49
N ASN A 73 13.22 -6.43 7.43
CA ASN A 73 11.94 -6.03 6.85
C ASN A 73 10.78 -6.25 7.84
N LEU A 74 10.68 -7.42 8.48
CA LEU A 74 9.63 -7.71 9.46
C LEU A 74 9.74 -6.82 10.71
N LEU A 75 10.95 -6.46 11.14
CA LEU A 75 11.16 -5.50 12.23
C LEU A 75 10.72 -4.09 11.83
N ALA A 76 11.04 -3.65 10.62
CA ALA A 76 10.59 -2.35 10.11
C ALA A 76 9.06 -2.28 10.04
N GLN A 77 8.41 -3.32 9.50
CA GLN A 77 6.95 -3.40 9.47
C GLN A 77 6.33 -3.31 10.87
N LYS A 78 6.90 -4.02 11.86
CA LYS A 78 6.41 -3.96 13.24
C LYS A 78 6.52 -2.55 13.84
N ARG A 79 7.61 -1.83 13.57
CA ARG A 79 7.77 -0.44 14.02
C ARG A 79 6.72 0.46 13.37
N THR A 80 6.54 0.36 12.06
CA THR A 80 5.49 1.12 11.35
C THR A 80 4.09 0.80 11.87
N ILE A 81 3.79 -0.47 12.17
CA ILE A 81 2.52 -0.87 12.78
C ILE A 81 2.34 -0.23 14.16
N GLN A 82 3.38 -0.24 15.00
CA GLN A 82 3.34 0.43 16.32
C GLN A 82 3.11 1.93 16.19
N ASP A 83 3.79 2.59 15.26
CA ASP A 83 3.64 4.03 15.01
C ASP A 83 2.21 4.36 14.52
N ASN A 84 1.68 3.54 13.61
CA ASN A 84 0.33 3.69 13.07
C ASN A 84 -0.75 3.46 14.15
N VAL A 85 -0.56 2.47 15.02
CA VAL A 85 -1.46 2.21 16.16
C VAL A 85 -1.43 3.38 17.14
N ALA A 86 -0.25 3.87 17.52
CA ALA A 86 -0.11 5.02 18.41
C ALA A 86 -0.70 6.30 17.78
N ALA A 87 -0.52 6.51 16.48
CA ALA A 87 -1.13 7.64 15.77
C ALA A 87 -2.67 7.53 15.74
N TYR A 88 -3.20 6.33 15.59
CA TYR A 88 -4.64 6.05 15.63
C TYR A 88 -5.23 6.30 17.02
N GLU A 89 -4.56 5.84 18.08
CA GLU A 89 -4.97 6.09 19.48
C GLU A 89 -5.00 7.60 19.78
N ARG A 90 -3.94 8.34 19.42
CA ARG A 90 -3.92 9.82 19.56
C ARG A 90 -4.98 10.53 18.73
N ALA A 91 -5.40 9.94 17.61
CA ALA A 91 -6.47 10.52 16.79
C ALA A 91 -7.84 10.28 17.41
N LEU A 92 -8.09 9.11 18.00
CA LEU A 92 -9.29 8.82 18.78
C LEU A 92 -9.41 9.73 20.02
N GLU A 93 -8.32 9.94 20.75
CA GLU A 93 -8.29 10.86 21.90
C GLU A 93 -8.64 12.30 21.51
N ARG A 94 -8.04 12.81 20.42
CA ARG A 94 -8.36 14.15 19.90
C ARG A 94 -9.81 14.26 19.43
N GLN A 95 -10.35 13.23 18.79
CA GLN A 95 -11.75 13.21 18.37
C GLN A 95 -12.69 13.19 19.58
N ALA A 96 -12.35 12.45 20.64
CA ALA A 96 -13.14 12.42 21.88
C ALA A 96 -13.10 13.77 22.61
N GLN A 97 -11.94 14.44 22.67
CA GLN A 97 -11.81 15.78 23.23
C GLN A 97 -12.62 16.82 22.43
N GLN A 98 -12.49 16.82 21.10
CA GLN A 98 -13.28 17.70 20.23
C GLN A 98 -14.78 17.48 20.42
N ALA A 99 -15.24 16.23 20.50
CA ALA A 99 -16.64 15.93 20.74
C ALA A 99 -17.13 16.42 22.13
N GLN A 100 -16.29 16.37 23.16
CA GLN A 100 -16.61 16.92 24.48
C GLN A 100 -16.68 18.45 24.45
N ASP A 101 -15.70 19.10 23.83
CA ASP A 101 -15.66 20.56 23.69
C ASP A 101 -16.85 21.07 22.87
N ASP A 102 -17.20 20.38 21.78
CA ASP A 102 -18.36 20.69 20.94
C ASP A 102 -19.69 20.48 21.70
N ALA A 103 -19.78 19.44 22.55
CA ALA A 103 -20.95 19.20 23.39
C ALA A 103 -21.11 20.31 24.45
N LEU A 104 -20.02 20.67 25.15
CA LEU A 104 -20.02 21.77 26.12
C LEU A 104 -20.33 23.11 25.46
N ALA A 105 -19.77 23.39 24.28
CA ALA A 105 -20.08 24.59 23.51
C ALA A 105 -21.55 24.62 23.05
N GLY A 106 -22.09 23.46 22.66
CA GLY A 106 -23.50 23.28 22.33
C GLY A 106 -24.43 23.56 23.50
N GLU A 107 -24.13 23.00 24.68
CA GLU A 107 -24.88 23.25 25.92
C GLU A 107 -24.83 24.74 26.32
N GLN A 108 -23.65 25.36 26.28
CA GLN A 108 -23.49 26.79 26.55
C GLN A 108 -24.27 27.66 25.55
N ALA A 109 -24.26 27.31 24.27
CA ALA A 109 -25.03 28.02 23.24
C ALA A 109 -26.55 27.85 23.45
N GLN A 110 -27.01 26.67 23.85
CA GLN A 110 -28.42 26.42 24.20
C GLN A 110 -28.85 27.23 25.43
N LEU A 111 -28.07 27.20 26.52
CA LEU A 111 -28.34 28.01 27.71
C LEU A 111 -28.39 29.50 27.37
N ARG A 112 -27.44 30.00 26.58
CA ARG A 112 -27.42 31.40 26.12
C ARG A 112 -28.64 31.75 25.28
N ARG A 113 -29.10 30.84 24.41
CA ARG A 113 -30.33 31.04 23.62
C ARG A 113 -31.58 31.06 24.51
N LEU A 114 -31.68 30.16 25.48
CA LEU A 114 -32.81 30.11 26.42
C LEU A 114 -32.87 31.36 27.29
N LEU A 115 -31.73 31.79 27.86
CA LEU A 115 -31.62 33.03 28.63
C LEU A 115 -32.08 34.24 27.79
N ALA A 116 -31.56 34.37 26.56
CA ALA A 116 -31.96 35.46 25.66
C ALA A 116 -33.45 35.42 25.27
N ALA A 117 -34.06 34.23 25.16
CA ALA A 117 -35.49 34.08 24.91
C ALA A 117 -36.31 34.47 26.14
N THR A 118 -35.88 34.11 27.35
CA THR A 118 -36.55 34.52 28.60
C THR A 118 -36.42 36.01 28.89
N SER A 119 -35.34 36.66 28.45
CA SER A 119 -35.19 38.13 28.52
C SER A 119 -36.04 38.88 27.48
N GLY A 120 -36.61 38.18 26.50
CA GLY A 120 -37.23 38.77 25.32
C GLY A 120 -38.74 39.00 25.39
N ASP A 121 -39.44 38.50 26.41
CA ASP A 121 -40.93 38.50 26.43
C ASP A 121 -41.57 38.80 27.79
N GLY A 122 -40.87 39.48 28.72
CA GLY A 122 -41.46 39.84 30.01
C GLY A 122 -40.76 41.03 30.64
N GLY A 123 -41.46 42.17 30.68
CA GLY A 123 -40.96 43.39 31.29
C GLY A 123 -40.64 43.27 32.78
N ALA A 124 -39.76 44.19 33.23
CA ALA A 124 -39.46 44.58 34.61
C ALA A 124 -38.86 43.51 35.53
N GLY A 125 -37.56 43.63 35.83
CA GLY A 125 -36.88 42.86 36.87
C GLY A 125 -35.43 43.29 37.09
N THR A 126 -35.25 44.33 37.90
CA THR A 126 -33.98 44.83 38.46
C THR A 126 -33.16 43.74 39.18
N VAL A 127 -31.84 43.67 38.92
CA VAL A 127 -30.74 43.51 39.91
C VAL A 127 -29.38 43.74 39.18
N LEU A 128 -28.69 44.89 39.39
CA LEU A 128 -27.48 45.12 40.23
C LEU A 128 -26.30 44.16 39.90
N SER A 129 -25.05 44.54 39.62
CA SER A 129 -24.19 45.72 39.87
C SER A 129 -22.93 45.58 38.95
N SER A 130 -22.23 46.58 38.41
CA SER A 130 -21.52 47.65 39.12
C SER A 130 -21.12 48.83 38.20
N SER A 131 -21.35 50.02 38.73
CA SER A 131 -20.84 51.38 38.45
C SER A 131 -19.77 51.61 37.36
N SER A 132 -20.03 52.57 36.46
CA SER A 132 -19.48 53.92 36.61
C SER A 132 -20.11 54.97 35.66
N VAL A 133 -20.45 56.11 36.27
CA VAL A 133 -20.58 57.50 35.79
C VAL A 133 -21.60 57.89 34.71
N LEU A 134 -22.56 58.69 35.19
CA LEU A 134 -23.50 59.56 34.48
C LEU A 134 -22.80 60.66 33.68
N LEU A 135 -23.38 61.04 32.54
CA LEU A 135 -23.67 62.44 32.20
C LEU A 135 -24.83 62.49 31.19
N ASP A 136 -25.90 63.16 31.62
CA ASP A 136 -27.11 63.47 30.88
C ASP A 136 -26.95 64.79 30.11
N VAL A 137 -27.28 64.81 28.81
CA VAL A 137 -27.93 65.95 28.14
C VAL A 137 -28.73 65.41 26.95
N GLY A 138 -30.04 65.70 26.93
CA GLY A 138 -30.76 65.94 25.67
C GLY A 138 -31.80 64.89 25.24
N GLY A 139 -33.06 65.20 25.54
CA GLY A 139 -34.26 65.04 24.70
C GLY A 139 -34.33 63.90 23.68
N ALA A 140 -34.76 62.73 24.13
CA ALA A 140 -35.63 61.81 23.40
C ALA A 140 -36.36 60.98 24.48
N SER A 141 -37.65 60.68 24.30
CA SER A 141 -38.37 59.86 25.29
C SER A 141 -37.63 58.53 25.47
N GLU A 142 -37.59 57.97 26.68
CA GLU A 142 -36.96 56.65 26.92
C GLU A 142 -37.47 55.58 25.93
N GLU A 143 -38.71 55.73 25.47
CA GLU A 143 -39.33 54.89 24.44
C GLU A 143 -38.66 55.02 23.07
N GLN A 144 -38.27 56.22 22.62
CA GLN A 144 -37.56 56.42 21.35
C GLN A 144 -36.14 55.83 21.39
N ARG A 145 -35.40 55.99 22.50
CA ARG A 145 -34.08 55.35 22.66
C ARG A 145 -34.17 53.82 22.73
N ARG A 146 -35.22 53.26 23.34
CA ARG A 146 -35.50 51.81 23.33
C ARG A 146 -35.92 51.31 21.95
N ALA A 147 -36.75 52.06 21.23
CA ALA A 147 -37.18 51.72 19.87
C ALA A 147 -35.99 51.74 18.88
N ASP A 148 -35.10 52.73 18.98
CA ASP A 148 -33.89 52.81 18.15
C ASP A 148 -32.89 51.70 18.48
N ALA A 149 -32.71 51.35 19.76
CA ALA A 149 -31.88 50.21 20.16
C ALA A 149 -32.45 48.87 19.67
N TYR A 150 -33.78 48.70 19.72
CA TYR A 150 -34.46 47.51 19.19
C TYR A 150 -34.33 47.44 17.66
N ALA A 151 -34.56 48.54 16.95
CA ALA A 151 -34.39 48.62 15.49
C ALA A 151 -32.95 48.34 15.04
N LYS A 152 -31.96 48.81 15.80
CA LYS A 152 -30.54 48.50 15.55
C LYS A 152 -30.23 47.02 15.76
N SER A 153 -30.78 46.40 16.82
CA SER A 153 -30.63 44.96 17.08
C SER A 153 -31.30 44.10 16.00
N LEU A 154 -32.41 44.58 15.42
CA LEU A 154 -33.13 43.91 14.34
C LEU A 154 -32.36 43.95 13.03
N ARG A 155 -31.77 45.11 12.69
CA ARG A 155 -30.89 45.26 11.53
C ARG A 155 -29.65 44.39 11.64
N GLU A 156 -29.01 44.35 12.81
CA GLU A 156 -27.83 43.52 13.05
C GLU A 156 -28.13 42.01 12.92
N LYS A 157 -29.31 41.55 13.35
CA LYS A 157 -29.76 40.17 13.12
C LYS A 157 -29.98 39.87 11.63
N VAL A 158 -30.60 40.78 10.89
CA VAL A 158 -30.83 40.63 9.45
C VAL A 158 -29.51 40.59 8.68
N ASP A 159 -28.56 41.47 9.00
CA ASP A 159 -27.24 41.50 8.38
C ASP A 159 -26.46 40.20 8.64
N ARG A 160 -26.48 39.68 9.87
CA ARG A 160 -25.89 38.36 10.20
C ARG A 160 -26.50 37.21 9.40
N THR A 161 -27.82 37.17 9.26
CA THR A 161 -28.48 36.13 8.44
C THR A 161 -28.13 36.25 6.95
N SER A 162 -27.92 37.48 6.45
CA SER A 162 -27.46 37.73 5.09
C SER A 162 -26.02 37.25 4.88
N ASP A 163 -25.14 37.47 5.85
CA ASP A 163 -23.73 37.13 5.72
C ASP A 163 -23.48 35.62 5.88
N ASP A 164 -24.24 34.93 6.74
CA ASP A 164 -24.21 33.46 6.82
C ASP A 164 -24.66 32.81 5.49
N ALA A 165 -25.71 33.35 4.84
CA ALA A 165 -26.17 32.88 3.54
C ALA A 165 -25.13 33.09 2.42
N LYS A 166 -24.41 34.23 2.42
CA LYS A 166 -23.30 34.47 1.49
C LYS A 166 -22.15 33.49 1.71
N ARG A 167 -21.86 33.15 2.97
CA ARG A 167 -20.83 32.17 3.34
C ARG A 167 -21.18 30.76 2.88
N GLU A 168 -22.43 30.33 2.99
CA GLU A 168 -22.89 29.04 2.46
C GLU A 168 -22.87 28.99 0.93
N ALA A 169 -23.26 30.07 0.27
CA ALA A 169 -23.17 30.18 -1.18
C ALA A 169 -21.71 30.07 -1.67
N MET A 170 -20.76 30.72 -0.97
CA MET A 170 -19.33 30.61 -1.25
C MET A 170 -18.79 29.19 -1.00
N LYS A 171 -19.23 28.50 0.07
CA LYS A 171 -18.86 27.10 0.32
C LYS A 171 -19.27 26.16 -0.81
N ARG A 172 -20.40 26.44 -1.47
CA ARG A 172 -20.94 25.61 -2.55
C ARG A 172 -20.23 25.83 -3.89
N THR A 173 -19.74 27.05 -4.15
CA THR A 173 -19.15 27.43 -5.45
C THR A 173 -17.62 27.43 -5.44
N SER A 174 -16.99 27.65 -4.28
CA SER A 174 -15.55 27.88 -4.17
C SER A 174 -14.85 26.73 -3.44
N PHE A 175 -14.88 25.53 -4.04
CA PHE A 175 -14.21 24.32 -3.53
C PHE A 175 -12.69 24.49 -3.28
N TRP A 176 -12.04 25.44 -3.93
CA TRP A 176 -10.59 25.66 -3.87
C TRP A 176 -10.12 26.56 -2.72
N ILE A 177 -11.06 27.18 -1.98
CA ILE A 177 -10.74 27.98 -0.79
C ILE A 177 -10.67 27.03 0.41
N PRO A 178 -9.60 27.03 1.24
CA PRO A 178 -9.41 26.07 2.34
C PRO A 178 -10.64 25.89 3.25
N ASP A 179 -11.30 26.98 3.63
CA ASP A 179 -12.51 26.97 4.49
C ASP A 179 -13.78 26.42 3.81
N CYS A 180 -13.75 26.31 2.48
CA CYS A 180 -14.85 25.85 1.63
C CYS A 180 -14.57 24.49 0.98
N THR A 181 -13.40 23.90 1.25
CA THR A 181 -13.11 22.53 0.84
C THR A 181 -14.05 21.58 1.58
N PRO A 182 -14.79 20.70 0.88
CA PRO A 182 -15.55 19.64 1.52
C PRO A 182 -14.54 18.71 2.18
N SER A 183 -14.37 18.87 3.50
CA SER A 183 -13.56 17.98 4.30
C SER A 183 -14.25 16.62 4.29
N ALA A 184 -13.71 15.67 3.54
CA ALA A 184 -14.07 14.28 3.74
C ALA A 184 -13.60 13.92 5.14
N GLU A 185 -14.54 13.76 6.08
CA GLU A 185 -14.25 13.20 7.39
C GLU A 185 -13.58 11.86 7.16
N ALA A 186 -12.26 11.82 7.32
CA ALA A 186 -11.48 10.62 7.12
C ALA A 186 -11.93 9.65 8.21
N ALA A 187 -12.84 8.73 7.85
CA ALA A 187 -13.28 7.68 8.75
C ALA A 187 -12.01 7.02 9.31
N LEU A 188 -11.82 7.17 10.63
CA LEU A 188 -10.66 6.66 11.35
C LEU A 188 -10.70 5.14 11.29
N THR A 189 -10.12 4.57 10.25
CA THR A 189 -10.02 3.13 10.07
C THR A 189 -8.93 2.58 10.98
N LYS A 190 -9.25 1.47 11.65
CA LYS A 190 -8.29 0.80 12.54
C LYS A 190 -7.10 0.31 11.70
N PRO A 191 -5.85 0.67 12.06
CA PRO A 191 -4.69 0.27 11.29
C PRO A 191 -4.48 -1.26 11.34
N ASP A 192 -4.04 -1.84 10.23
CA ASP A 192 -3.72 -3.27 10.14
C ASP A 192 -2.52 -3.59 11.05
N THR A 193 -2.68 -4.60 11.90
CA THR A 193 -1.65 -5.04 12.86
C THR A 193 -0.79 -6.19 12.31
N LYS A 194 -1.11 -6.69 11.11
CA LYS A 194 -0.49 -7.90 10.58
C LYS A 194 0.74 -7.58 9.76
N THR A 195 1.82 -8.31 10.01
CA THR A 195 3.02 -8.30 9.17
C THR A 195 2.79 -9.11 7.91
N ARG A 196 3.34 -8.65 6.79
CA ARG A 196 3.14 -9.22 5.46
C ARG A 196 4.47 -9.60 4.81
N ASP A 197 4.41 -10.56 3.91
CA ASP A 197 5.54 -10.89 3.04
C ASP A 197 5.79 -9.72 2.06
N PRO A 198 7.04 -9.24 1.91
CA PRO A 198 7.36 -8.14 1.00
C PRO A 198 7.06 -8.42 -0.47
N MET A 199 6.96 -9.69 -0.90
CA MET A 199 6.73 -10.05 -2.30
C MET A 199 5.30 -10.54 -2.55
N SER A 200 4.73 -11.35 -1.65
CA SER A 200 3.36 -11.87 -1.82
C SER A 200 2.27 -11.02 -1.17
N LEU A 201 2.62 -10.10 -0.26
CA LEU A 201 1.69 -9.32 0.56
C LEU A 201 0.74 -10.16 1.45
N GLU A 202 0.95 -11.48 1.50
CA GLU A 202 0.24 -12.38 2.40
C GLU A 202 0.75 -12.26 3.83
N GLU A 203 -0.05 -12.68 4.80
CA GLU A 203 0.32 -12.62 6.21
C GLU A 203 1.54 -13.50 6.51
N LEU A 204 2.58 -12.91 7.08
CA LEU A 204 3.84 -13.61 7.34
C LEU A 204 4.29 -13.41 8.79
N LYS A 205 4.54 -14.52 9.48
CA LYS A 205 5.11 -14.57 10.84
C LYS A 205 6.47 -15.28 10.78
N LEU A 206 7.35 -15.01 11.74
CA LEU A 206 8.68 -15.64 11.81
C LEU A 206 8.63 -17.19 11.78
N LYS A 207 7.61 -17.79 12.40
CA LYS A 207 7.42 -19.26 12.45
C LYS A 207 7.11 -19.89 11.10
N HIS A 208 6.64 -19.09 10.13
CA HIS A 208 6.30 -19.57 8.79
C HIS A 208 7.51 -19.60 7.87
N LEU A 209 8.61 -18.96 8.24
CA LEU A 209 9.87 -19.00 7.49
C LEU A 209 10.56 -20.35 7.68
N MET A 210 10.94 -20.97 6.57
CA MET A 210 11.55 -22.30 6.55
C MET A 210 13.03 -22.17 6.17
N PRO A 211 13.96 -22.75 6.95
CA PRO A 211 15.37 -22.76 6.58
C PRO A 211 15.63 -23.67 5.39
N VAL A 212 16.51 -23.24 4.50
CA VAL A 212 16.88 -24.00 3.30
C VAL A 212 18.35 -24.39 3.34
N LYS A 213 18.64 -25.61 2.91
CA LYS A 213 19.99 -26.13 2.69
C LYS A 213 20.17 -26.31 1.19
N PHE A 214 20.91 -25.38 0.58
CA PHE A 214 21.29 -25.48 -0.82
C PHE A 214 22.57 -26.26 -0.98
N GLU A 215 22.57 -27.15 -1.96
CA GLU A 215 23.79 -27.70 -2.52
C GLU A 215 24.18 -26.84 -3.71
N TRP A 216 25.41 -26.33 -3.69
CA TRP A 216 25.93 -25.46 -4.74
C TRP A 216 26.93 -26.23 -5.58
N ALA A 217 26.88 -26.04 -6.90
CA ALA A 217 27.89 -26.58 -7.79
C ALA A 217 29.25 -25.94 -7.46
N SER A 218 30.22 -26.76 -7.02
CA SER A 218 31.59 -26.29 -6.89
C SER A 218 32.23 -26.20 -8.27
N ALA A 219 33.18 -25.29 -8.46
CA ALA A 219 33.90 -25.13 -9.72
C ALA A 219 34.63 -26.41 -10.20
N HIS A 220 34.82 -27.41 -9.32
CA HIS A 220 35.56 -28.64 -9.58
C HIS A 220 34.74 -29.80 -10.19
N GLU A 221 33.40 -29.71 -10.27
CA GLU A 221 32.55 -30.80 -10.80
C GLU A 221 32.13 -30.62 -12.27
N ARG A 222 32.74 -29.68 -13.01
CA ARG A 222 32.55 -29.61 -14.46
C ARG A 222 33.42 -30.67 -15.16
N SER A 223 33.00 -31.93 -15.11
CA SER A 223 33.54 -32.96 -16.00
C SER A 223 32.99 -32.77 -17.41
N SER A 224 33.91 -32.53 -18.36
CA SER A 224 33.82 -32.68 -19.82
C SER A 224 32.63 -32.05 -20.56
N ASP A 225 32.95 -31.27 -21.60
CA ASP A 225 32.05 -30.88 -22.70
C ASP A 225 31.27 -29.55 -22.57
N LYS A 226 31.96 -28.48 -22.15
CA LYS A 226 31.93 -27.14 -22.78
C LYS A 226 32.69 -26.14 -21.93
N ALA A 227 34.02 -26.19 -22.05
CA ALA A 227 34.89 -25.12 -21.59
C ALA A 227 34.89 -24.01 -22.64
N THR A 228 33.88 -23.14 -22.62
CA THR A 228 34.00 -21.83 -23.25
C THR A 228 33.64 -20.75 -22.23
N THR A 229 34.63 -19.89 -22.00
CA THR A 229 34.70 -18.68 -21.17
C THR A 229 34.74 -18.85 -19.64
N ALA A 230 35.98 -18.91 -19.14
CA ALA A 230 36.38 -18.77 -17.75
C ALA A 230 36.23 -17.31 -17.22
N ALA A 231 35.03 -16.75 -17.33
CA ALA A 231 34.63 -15.63 -16.47
C ALA A 231 33.92 -16.24 -15.26
N ALA A 232 34.42 -15.97 -14.05
CA ALA A 232 33.97 -16.50 -12.76
C ALA A 232 32.49 -16.96 -12.77
N ALA A 233 32.27 -18.24 -13.03
CA ALA A 233 30.92 -18.77 -13.21
C ALA A 233 30.15 -18.62 -11.90
N ALA A 234 29.04 -17.89 -11.93
CA ALA A 234 28.22 -17.68 -10.75
C ALA A 234 27.80 -19.03 -10.16
N PRO A 235 27.81 -19.20 -8.82
CA PRO A 235 27.41 -20.46 -8.21
C PRO A 235 25.96 -20.76 -8.56
N HIS A 236 25.71 -21.97 -9.05
CA HIS A 236 24.37 -22.46 -9.39
C HIS A 236 23.91 -23.50 -8.36
N VAL A 237 22.61 -23.52 -8.06
CA VAL A 237 22.02 -24.47 -7.11
C VAL A 237 21.76 -25.80 -7.79
N LEU A 238 22.08 -26.89 -7.10
CA LEU A 238 21.84 -28.26 -7.53
C LEU A 238 20.61 -28.87 -6.84
N CYS A 239 19.95 -29.78 -7.54
CA CYS A 239 18.94 -30.66 -6.96
C CYS A 239 19.60 -31.67 -6.01
N ALA A 240 19.08 -31.82 -4.80
CA ALA A 240 19.69 -32.70 -3.79
C ALA A 240 19.73 -34.20 -4.19
N VAL A 241 18.83 -34.65 -5.07
CA VAL A 241 18.77 -36.04 -5.53
C VAL A 241 19.53 -36.25 -6.83
N THR A 242 19.20 -35.48 -7.88
CA THR A 242 19.76 -35.70 -9.22
C THR A 242 21.08 -34.97 -9.46
N LYS A 243 21.48 -34.07 -8.56
CA LYS A 243 22.65 -33.18 -8.71
C LYS A 243 22.65 -32.38 -10.02
N LYS A 244 21.48 -32.24 -10.65
CA LYS A 244 21.28 -31.40 -11.85
C LYS A 244 21.13 -29.94 -11.45
N GLU A 245 21.64 -29.05 -12.29
CA GLU A 245 21.50 -27.60 -12.12
C GLU A 245 20.03 -27.17 -12.22
N ILE A 246 19.59 -26.34 -11.28
CA ILE A 246 18.26 -25.73 -11.28
C ILE A 246 18.33 -24.38 -11.98
N THR A 247 18.11 -24.38 -13.29
CA THR A 247 18.10 -23.15 -14.11
C THR A 247 16.68 -22.70 -14.43
N HIS A 248 15.96 -23.46 -15.28
CA HIS A 248 14.59 -23.17 -15.74
C HIS A 248 13.57 -24.20 -15.24
N HIS A 249 13.95 -25.04 -14.29
CA HIS A 249 13.06 -26.07 -13.80
C HIS A 249 12.44 -25.63 -12.49
N GLN A 250 11.15 -25.93 -12.33
CA GLN A 250 10.43 -25.65 -11.11
C GLN A 250 11.06 -26.44 -9.95
N ALA A 251 11.48 -25.71 -8.92
CA ALA A 251 12.06 -26.28 -7.71
C ALA A 251 11.04 -26.35 -6.58
N VAL A 252 11.23 -27.30 -5.69
CA VAL A 252 10.35 -27.61 -4.57
C VAL A 252 11.20 -27.82 -3.33
N LEU A 253 10.84 -27.14 -2.24
CA LEU A 253 11.42 -27.30 -0.93
C LEU A 253 10.62 -28.31 -0.12
N LEU A 254 11.33 -29.22 0.55
CA LEU A 254 10.77 -30.09 1.57
C LEU A 254 11.01 -29.48 2.96
N ARG A 255 9.94 -29.07 3.65
CA ARG A 255 10.03 -28.36 4.94
C ARG A 255 10.86 -29.08 6.02
N PRO A 256 10.67 -30.39 6.33
CA PRO A 256 11.35 -31.01 7.45
C PRO A 256 12.84 -31.27 7.19
N SER A 257 13.23 -31.54 5.94
CA SER A 257 14.63 -31.77 5.58
C SER A 257 15.38 -30.50 5.19
N GLY A 258 14.64 -29.46 4.75
CA GLY A 258 15.20 -28.22 4.22
C GLY A 258 15.87 -28.40 2.85
N LEU A 259 15.67 -29.54 2.19
CA LEU A 259 16.30 -29.87 0.91
C LEU A 259 15.46 -29.38 -0.27
N VAL A 260 16.15 -28.98 -1.34
CA VAL A 260 15.54 -28.51 -2.58
C VAL A 260 15.67 -29.57 -3.67
N LEU A 261 14.54 -29.86 -4.31
CA LEU A 261 14.41 -30.86 -5.35
C LEU A 261 13.74 -30.25 -6.59
N LEU A 262 13.98 -30.88 -7.74
CA LEU A 262 13.20 -30.61 -8.95
C LEU A 262 11.78 -31.16 -8.80
N GLU A 263 10.79 -30.49 -9.39
CA GLU A 263 9.40 -30.92 -9.36
C GLU A 263 9.21 -32.33 -9.97
N SER A 264 9.98 -32.71 -10.99
CA SER A 264 9.97 -34.06 -11.56
C SER A 264 10.35 -35.12 -10.53
N CYS A 265 11.46 -34.92 -9.81
CA CYS A 265 11.91 -35.83 -8.76
C CYS A 265 10.89 -35.95 -7.62
N VAL A 266 10.19 -34.86 -7.30
CA VAL A 266 9.13 -34.89 -6.29
C VAL A 266 7.96 -35.74 -6.77
N LYS A 267 7.55 -35.62 -8.04
CA LYS A 267 6.46 -36.41 -8.61
C LYS A 267 6.76 -37.90 -8.63
N ASP A 268 7.98 -38.27 -9.00
CA ASP A 268 8.35 -39.67 -9.19
C ASP A 268 8.69 -40.38 -7.88
N MET A 269 9.41 -39.72 -6.96
CA MET A 269 9.97 -40.37 -5.77
C MET A 269 9.25 -39.99 -4.46
N VAL A 270 8.81 -38.73 -4.34
CA VAL A 270 8.30 -38.19 -3.06
C VAL A 270 6.79 -38.37 -2.95
N LEU A 271 6.01 -38.10 -4.01
CA LEU A 271 4.54 -38.22 -3.95
C LEU A 271 4.05 -39.64 -3.68
N PRO A 272 4.65 -40.72 -4.24
CA PRO A 272 4.18 -42.08 -3.98
C PRO A 272 4.44 -42.55 -2.55
N THR A 273 5.60 -42.20 -2.00
CA THR A 273 6.07 -42.69 -0.68
C THR A 273 5.83 -41.70 0.46
N MET A 274 5.47 -40.45 0.13
CA MET A 274 5.36 -39.30 1.05
C MET A 274 6.54 -39.22 2.04
N THR A 275 7.74 -39.53 1.56
CA THR A 275 8.96 -39.60 2.36
C THR A 275 10.09 -38.92 1.61
N CYS A 276 10.97 -38.23 2.33
CA CYS A 276 12.13 -37.58 1.72
C CYS A 276 13.17 -38.63 1.28
N PRO A 277 13.59 -38.66 0.01
CA PRO A 277 14.48 -39.70 -0.52
C PRO A 277 15.90 -39.64 0.06
N VAL A 278 16.35 -38.47 0.52
CA VAL A 278 17.71 -38.28 1.07
C VAL A 278 17.75 -38.43 2.59
N SER A 279 16.72 -37.96 3.29
CA SER A 279 16.70 -37.93 4.77
C SER A 279 15.82 -38.99 5.42
N GLY A 280 14.98 -39.70 4.66
CA GLY A 280 14.03 -40.68 5.19
C GLY A 280 12.89 -40.09 6.04
N LEU A 281 12.80 -38.76 6.16
CA LEU A 281 11.76 -38.10 6.96
C LEU A 281 10.39 -38.17 6.26
N LYS A 282 9.35 -38.51 7.02
CA LYS A 282 7.95 -38.54 6.55
C LYS A 282 7.45 -37.12 6.28
N LEU A 283 6.71 -36.95 5.18
CA LEU A 283 6.23 -35.68 4.69
C LEU A 283 4.69 -35.62 4.69
N ARG A 284 4.15 -34.42 4.92
CA ARG A 284 2.74 -34.12 4.65
C ARG A 284 2.63 -33.27 3.39
N LYS A 285 1.43 -33.22 2.79
CA LYS A 285 1.16 -32.37 1.61
C LYS A 285 1.51 -30.89 1.86
N LYS A 286 1.34 -30.41 3.09
CA LYS A 286 1.67 -29.03 3.51
C LYS A 286 3.17 -28.74 3.59
N ASP A 287 3.99 -29.76 3.64
CA ASP A 287 5.46 -29.65 3.79
C ASP A 287 6.18 -29.58 2.45
N ILE A 288 5.44 -29.76 1.35
CA ILE A 288 5.91 -29.64 -0.02
C ILE A 288 5.60 -28.21 -0.46
N VAL A 289 6.63 -27.37 -0.53
CA VAL A 289 6.50 -25.94 -0.88
C VAL A 289 7.13 -25.72 -2.23
N LYS A 290 6.33 -25.26 -3.21
CA LYS A 290 6.85 -24.88 -4.52
C LYS A 290 7.62 -23.57 -4.38
N LEU A 291 8.89 -23.57 -4.76
CA LEU A 291 9.71 -22.37 -4.74
C LEU A 291 9.36 -21.50 -5.93
N GLN A 292 9.35 -20.18 -5.75
CA GLN A 292 9.13 -19.31 -6.87
C GLN A 292 10.30 -19.37 -7.84
N ALA A 293 9.94 -19.43 -9.11
CA ALA A 293 10.92 -19.48 -10.16
C ALA A 293 11.39 -18.07 -10.51
N GLY A 294 12.63 -17.95 -10.97
CA GLY A 294 13.23 -16.65 -11.31
C GLY A 294 12.41 -15.91 -12.36
N GLY A 295 12.11 -14.64 -12.09
CA GLY A 295 11.33 -13.77 -12.97
C GLY A 295 11.69 -12.29 -12.74
N SER A 296 11.18 -11.43 -13.61
CA SER A 296 11.21 -9.97 -13.45
C SER A 296 9.81 -9.47 -13.07
N GLY A 297 9.67 -8.21 -12.63
CA GLY A 297 8.36 -7.61 -12.38
C GLY A 297 7.44 -7.55 -13.62
N PHE A 298 7.97 -7.80 -14.82
CA PHE A 298 7.23 -7.76 -16.09
C PHE A 298 7.17 -9.10 -16.83
N SER A 299 7.93 -10.11 -16.38
CA SER A 299 8.01 -11.43 -17.03
C SER A 299 8.17 -12.53 -16.01
N ALA A 300 7.32 -13.54 -16.12
CA ALA A 300 7.32 -14.69 -15.24
C ALA A 300 8.12 -15.85 -15.83
N HIS A 301 8.30 -16.90 -15.04
CA HIS A 301 8.87 -18.14 -15.53
C HIS A 301 8.04 -18.70 -16.69
N SER A 302 8.71 -19.06 -17.79
CA SER A 302 8.11 -19.50 -19.07
C SER A 302 7.41 -18.41 -19.92
N GLU A 303 6.94 -17.30 -19.34
CA GLU A 303 6.41 -16.13 -20.09
C GLU A 303 7.44 -15.00 -20.10
N VAL A 304 8.38 -15.08 -21.04
CA VAL A 304 9.56 -14.20 -21.13
C VAL A 304 9.27 -12.90 -21.90
N GLU A 305 8.04 -12.73 -22.41
CA GLU A 305 7.61 -11.54 -23.13
C GLU A 305 6.95 -10.53 -22.19
N ALA A 306 7.52 -9.33 -22.10
CA ALA A 306 6.83 -8.21 -21.47
C ALA A 306 6.02 -7.43 -22.50
N LYS A 307 4.80 -7.05 -22.09
CA LYS A 307 3.85 -6.29 -22.89
C LYS A 307 3.65 -4.92 -22.25
N LYS A 308 3.93 -3.86 -23.01
CA LYS A 308 3.61 -2.49 -22.61
C LYS A 308 2.46 -1.99 -23.48
N TYR A 309 1.32 -1.74 -22.84
CA TYR A 309 0.17 -1.15 -23.49
C TYR A 309 0.36 0.36 -23.62
N ARG A 310 0.30 0.86 -24.85
CA ARG A 310 0.31 2.29 -25.18
C ARG A 310 -0.90 2.63 -26.04
N PRO A 311 -1.33 3.89 -26.07
CA PRO A 311 -2.41 4.33 -26.94
C PRO A 311 -2.16 3.91 -28.38
N THR A 312 -3.18 3.35 -29.01
CA THR A 312 -3.17 3.02 -30.44
C THR A 312 -3.55 4.26 -31.23
N MET A 313 -2.74 4.65 -32.20
CA MET A 313 -3.20 5.60 -33.22
C MET A 313 -4.13 4.85 -34.17
N THR A 314 -5.44 5.10 -34.03
CA THR A 314 -6.46 4.76 -35.03
C THR A 314 -6.26 5.63 -36.26
#